data_AF-A0A232FGB0-F1
#
_entry.id   AF-A0A232FGB0-F1
#
_cell.length_a   1.000
_cell.length_b   1.000
_cell.length_c   1.000
_cell.angle_alpha   90.00
_cell.angle_beta   90.00
_cell.angle_gamma   90.00
#
_symmetry.space_group_name_H-M   'P 1'
#
loop_
_entity.id
_entity.type
_entity.pdbx_description
1 polymer ?
#
loop_
_entity_poly.entity_id
_entity_poly.type
_entity_poly.pdbx_seq_one_letter_code
_entity_poly.pdbx_strand_id
1 'polypeptide(L)'
;MIEPTLKIDTPDSLDYCYFPITKTYINFNVKASHDARICLRTSLNEDSDAYEIIIGGWGNTMSAIKRNRIEPDVAEAETPNIMSDDEICFFWMQWSCDGLIVIGHEDDESPFLSYCDKEPFSINYIGVSTAWGATGEWTLDGSYVTAPAVRSQLLETSSHWVDYDPELGLPRGAVTGHEDGLYIGRSRHRHSVTPGGVRGSSCSISWGGLGHEKHEFQLLCGKDVGWLKCSRGAVPLLALPAGETEDGNALFIGRIMHNGVAHIGKIQPNHQVCYVALHGQEVAYAEYEVLVLHDFPAIECIGR
;
A
#
# COMPACT_ATOMS: atom_id res chain seq x y z
N MET A 1 17.52 -11.53 -11.09
CA MET A 1 16.20 -12.00 -11.57
C MET A 1 15.63 -10.85 -12.39
N ILE A 2 15.09 -11.11 -13.58
CA ILE A 2 14.45 -10.06 -14.38
C ILE A 2 13.18 -9.65 -13.63
N GLU A 3 13.08 -8.39 -13.21
CA GLU A 3 11.88 -7.88 -12.57
C GLU A 3 10.70 -8.00 -13.56
N PRO A 4 9.52 -8.48 -13.12
CA PRO A 4 8.37 -8.61 -14.00
C PRO A 4 7.95 -7.23 -14.49
N THR A 5 7.70 -7.04 -15.77
CA THR A 5 7.31 -5.74 -16.35
C THR A 5 5.86 -5.78 -16.82
N LEU A 6 5.10 -4.71 -16.55
CA LEU A 6 3.74 -4.54 -17.07
C LEU A 6 3.82 -3.77 -18.38
N LYS A 7 3.31 -4.37 -19.47
CA LYS A 7 3.24 -3.74 -20.79
C LYS A 7 1.82 -3.32 -21.11
N ILE A 8 1.65 -2.07 -21.55
CA ILE A 8 0.35 -1.48 -21.84
C ILE A 8 0.46 -0.64 -23.10
N ASP A 9 -0.47 -0.82 -24.03
CA ASP A 9 -0.61 0.07 -25.18
C ASP A 9 -1.79 1.01 -24.94
N THR A 10 -1.59 2.31 -25.16
CA THR A 10 -2.62 3.34 -24.99
C THR A 10 -2.97 3.96 -26.34
N PRO A 11 -4.25 4.04 -26.71
CA PRO A 11 -4.68 4.78 -27.91
C PRO A 11 -4.63 6.29 -27.66
N ASP A 12 -4.93 7.09 -28.68
CA ASP A 12 -5.27 8.51 -28.52
C ASP A 12 -6.62 8.64 -27.79
N SER A 13 -6.57 8.77 -26.47
CA SER A 13 -7.74 8.92 -25.62
C SER A 13 -7.40 9.58 -24.28
N LEU A 14 -8.36 10.32 -23.72
CA LEU A 14 -8.27 10.81 -22.34
C LEU A 14 -8.61 9.71 -21.31
N ASP A 15 -9.04 8.53 -21.76
CA ASP A 15 -9.32 7.40 -20.90
C ASP A 15 -8.01 6.74 -20.43
N TYR A 16 -7.92 6.54 -19.13
CA TYR A 16 -6.75 5.94 -18.50
C TYR A 16 -6.93 4.44 -18.30
N CYS A 17 -5.85 3.69 -18.55
CA CYS A 17 -5.74 2.32 -18.09
C CYS A 17 -5.24 2.33 -16.63
N TYR A 18 -6.12 2.07 -15.67
CA TYR A 18 -5.79 2.08 -14.24
C TYR A 18 -5.33 0.73 -13.71
N PHE A 19 -4.36 0.77 -12.81
CA PHE A 19 -3.84 -0.37 -12.07
C PHE A 19 -3.56 0.04 -10.62
N PRO A 20 -3.73 -0.86 -9.65
CA PRO A 20 -3.30 -0.61 -8.28
C PRO A 20 -1.78 -0.39 -8.23
N ILE A 21 -1.33 0.62 -7.48
CA ILE A 21 0.10 0.93 -7.33
C ILE A 21 0.51 0.89 -5.88
N THR A 22 1.70 0.38 -5.59
CA THR A 22 2.06 -0.10 -4.24
C THR A 22 3.35 0.48 -3.68
N LYS A 23 4.28 0.76 -4.59
CA LYS A 23 5.47 1.54 -4.32
C LYS A 23 5.11 3.01 -4.38
N THR A 24 5.91 3.83 -3.73
CA THR A 24 5.86 5.29 -3.89
C THR A 24 6.93 5.80 -4.87
N TYR A 25 7.53 4.86 -5.62
CA TYR A 25 8.53 5.10 -6.64
C TYR A 25 8.28 4.13 -7.79
N ILE A 26 8.36 4.61 -9.02
CA ILE A 26 8.33 3.78 -10.22
C ILE A 26 9.36 4.24 -11.23
N ASN A 27 9.92 3.25 -11.92
CA ASN A 27 10.51 3.45 -13.23
C ASN A 27 9.49 3.03 -14.27
N PHE A 28 9.41 3.80 -15.33
CA PHE A 28 8.61 3.47 -16.48
C PHE A 28 9.29 3.97 -17.73
N ASN A 29 8.97 3.35 -18.85
CA ASN A 29 9.32 3.86 -20.14
C ASN A 29 8.08 3.93 -21.03
N VAL A 30 8.14 4.86 -21.95
CA VAL A 30 7.07 5.14 -22.88
C VAL A 30 7.67 5.52 -24.23
N LYS A 31 7.11 4.96 -25.28
CA LYS A 31 7.37 5.37 -26.65
C LYS A 31 6.11 6.03 -27.20
N ALA A 32 6.17 7.36 -27.37
CA ALA A 32 5.06 8.20 -27.83
C ALA A 32 5.61 9.54 -28.34
N SER A 33 4.96 10.15 -29.32
CA SER A 33 5.43 11.40 -29.93
C SER A 33 5.31 12.61 -28.99
N HIS A 34 4.30 12.62 -28.13
CA HIS A 34 4.00 13.65 -27.12
C HIS A 34 2.85 13.19 -26.19
N ASP A 35 2.44 14.05 -25.25
CA ASP A 35 1.23 13.90 -24.41
C ASP A 35 1.11 12.55 -23.68
N ALA A 36 2.22 12.08 -23.12
CA ALA A 36 2.20 10.98 -22.16
C ALA A 36 1.58 11.46 -20.84
N ARG A 37 0.60 10.72 -20.32
CA ARG A 37 -0.17 11.12 -19.15
C ARG A 37 -0.16 10.04 -18.09
N ILE A 38 0.04 10.47 -16.85
CA ILE A 38 -0.01 9.61 -15.68
C ILE A 38 -1.02 10.20 -14.70
N CYS A 39 -1.88 9.38 -14.14
CA CYS A 39 -2.85 9.80 -13.14
C CYS A 39 -2.67 9.01 -11.84
N LEU A 40 -2.42 9.71 -10.73
CA LEU A 40 -2.33 9.14 -9.38
C LEU A 40 -3.62 9.46 -8.63
N ARG A 41 -4.35 8.47 -8.10
CA ARG A 41 -5.69 8.68 -7.50
C ARG A 41 -6.00 7.79 -6.30
N THR A 42 -6.92 8.25 -5.44
CA THR A 42 -7.38 7.52 -4.24
C THR A 42 -8.33 6.37 -4.56
N SER A 43 -9.30 6.59 -5.45
CA SER A 43 -10.29 5.58 -5.85
C SER A 43 -10.58 5.68 -7.34
N LEU A 44 -11.31 4.72 -7.90
CA LEU A 44 -11.72 4.76 -9.31
C LEU A 44 -13.02 5.53 -9.55
N ASN A 45 -13.62 6.10 -8.50
CA ASN A 45 -14.80 6.94 -8.62
C ASN A 45 -14.46 8.26 -9.32
N GLU A 46 -15.43 8.87 -10.00
CA GLU A 46 -15.24 10.13 -10.74
C GLU A 46 -14.89 11.32 -9.84
N ASP A 47 -15.35 11.30 -8.59
CA ASP A 47 -15.11 12.33 -7.57
C ASP A 47 -13.82 12.09 -6.76
N SER A 48 -13.02 11.09 -7.12
CA SER A 48 -11.76 10.81 -6.45
C SER A 48 -10.77 11.97 -6.59
N ASP A 49 -10.06 12.25 -5.51
CA ASP A 49 -8.84 13.05 -5.59
C ASP A 49 -7.84 12.40 -6.56
N ALA A 50 -7.20 13.24 -7.36
CA ALA A 50 -6.28 12.85 -8.42
C ALA A 50 -5.20 13.91 -8.70
N TYR A 51 -3.97 13.44 -8.90
CA TYR A 51 -2.92 14.19 -9.57
C TYR A 51 -2.85 13.71 -11.02
N GLU A 52 -2.86 14.63 -11.97
CA GLU A 52 -2.64 14.35 -13.38
C GLU A 52 -1.30 14.95 -13.78
N ILE A 53 -0.37 14.08 -14.16
CA ILE A 53 0.96 14.43 -14.63
C ILE A 53 0.95 14.32 -16.15
N ILE A 54 1.41 15.37 -16.83
CA ILE A 54 1.51 15.44 -18.28
C ILE A 54 3.00 15.60 -18.60
N ILE A 55 3.53 14.71 -19.44
CA ILE A 55 4.92 14.72 -19.92
C ILE A 55 4.91 14.96 -21.42
N GLY A 56 5.65 15.96 -21.87
CA GLY A 56 5.70 16.34 -23.28
C GLY A 56 4.36 16.85 -23.81
N GLY A 57 3.58 17.57 -23.00
CA GLY A 57 2.39 18.28 -23.46
C GLY A 57 2.74 19.52 -24.31
N TRP A 58 1.71 20.20 -24.80
CA TRP A 58 1.84 21.41 -25.64
C TRP A 58 2.76 21.18 -26.85
N GLY A 59 2.58 20.05 -27.53
CA GLY A 59 3.42 19.68 -28.67
C GLY A 59 4.85 19.34 -28.25
N ASN A 60 5.00 18.59 -27.16
CA ASN A 60 6.29 18.14 -26.63
C ASN A 60 7.22 19.29 -26.17
N THR A 61 6.64 20.34 -25.56
CA THR A 61 7.40 21.51 -25.08
C THR A 61 7.35 21.70 -23.57
N MET A 62 6.33 21.17 -22.91
CA MET A 62 6.03 21.45 -21.51
C MET A 62 5.58 20.18 -20.78
N SER A 63 5.86 20.13 -19.48
CA SER A 63 5.35 19.10 -18.57
C SER A 63 4.68 19.77 -17.38
N ALA A 64 3.64 19.15 -16.85
CA ALA A 64 2.81 19.78 -15.81
C ALA A 64 2.23 18.77 -14.83
N ILE A 65 1.89 19.25 -13.63
CA ILE A 65 1.10 18.53 -12.64
C ILE A 65 -0.18 19.32 -12.40
N LYS A 66 -1.33 18.66 -12.54
CA LYS A 66 -2.66 19.18 -12.21
C LYS A 66 -3.20 18.47 -10.98
N ARG A 67 -3.99 19.17 -10.16
CA ARG A 67 -4.71 18.60 -9.02
C ARG A 67 -6.21 18.66 -9.28
N ASN A 68 -6.88 17.52 -9.22
CA ASN A 68 -8.34 17.37 -9.35
C ASN A 68 -8.94 18.04 -10.61
N ARG A 69 -8.14 18.17 -11.69
CA ARG A 69 -8.51 18.87 -12.94
C ARG A 69 -8.93 20.34 -12.71
N ILE A 70 -8.41 20.97 -11.66
CA ILE A 70 -8.65 22.38 -11.35
C ILE A 70 -7.51 23.20 -11.94
N GLU A 71 -7.87 24.29 -12.64
CA GLU A 71 -6.91 25.28 -13.13
C GLU A 71 -6.60 26.32 -12.04
N PRO A 72 -5.37 26.84 -11.94
CA PRO A 72 -4.21 26.54 -12.79
C PRO A 72 -3.47 25.27 -12.38
N ASP A 73 -2.56 24.81 -13.24
CA ASP A 73 -1.63 23.71 -12.96
C ASP A 73 -0.81 24.03 -11.70
N VAL A 74 -0.60 23.01 -10.86
CA VAL A 74 0.07 23.17 -9.57
C VAL A 74 1.59 23.15 -9.68
N ALA A 75 2.11 22.65 -10.80
CA ALA A 75 3.51 22.75 -11.21
C ALA A 75 3.64 22.66 -12.73
N GLU A 76 4.61 23.36 -13.30
CA GLU A 76 4.94 23.36 -14.73
C GLU A 76 6.46 23.41 -14.93
N ALA A 77 6.95 22.82 -16.02
CA ALA A 77 8.35 22.87 -16.43
C ALA A 77 8.50 22.85 -17.95
N GLU A 78 9.44 23.66 -18.47
CA GLU A 78 9.87 23.60 -19.88
C GLU A 78 10.64 22.30 -20.13
N THR A 79 10.14 21.46 -21.03
CA THR A 79 10.66 20.13 -21.34
C THR A 79 10.64 19.85 -22.85
N PRO A 80 11.35 20.66 -23.66
CA PRO A 80 11.32 20.55 -25.11
C PRO A 80 11.92 19.24 -25.60
N ASN A 81 11.15 18.52 -26.43
CA ASN A 81 11.52 17.24 -27.04
C ASN A 81 11.86 16.15 -26.01
N ILE A 82 11.17 16.13 -24.86
CA ILE A 82 11.39 15.12 -23.82
C ILE A 82 10.85 13.73 -24.22
N MET A 83 9.88 13.68 -25.14
CA MET A 83 9.27 12.46 -25.68
C MET A 83 9.73 12.14 -27.11
N SER A 84 9.67 10.87 -27.50
CA SER A 84 9.98 10.38 -28.86
C SER A 84 9.10 9.18 -29.23
N ASP A 85 8.63 9.13 -30.48
CA ASP A 85 8.01 7.96 -31.11
C ASP A 85 8.99 7.14 -31.98
N ASP A 86 10.26 7.57 -32.07
CA ASP A 86 11.34 6.81 -32.70
C ASP A 86 12.08 5.96 -31.65
N GLU A 87 12.39 6.55 -30.51
CA GLU A 87 13.15 5.95 -29.40
C GLU A 87 12.27 5.74 -28.15
N ILE A 88 12.67 4.81 -27.29
CA ILE A 88 11.99 4.60 -26.00
C ILE A 88 12.53 5.63 -25.00
N CYS A 89 11.64 6.42 -24.40
CA CYS A 89 12.00 7.39 -23.37
C CYS A 89 11.86 6.76 -21.98
N PHE A 90 12.85 6.97 -21.11
CA PHE A 90 12.92 6.36 -19.78
C PHE A 90 12.79 7.42 -18.68
N PHE A 91 11.91 7.14 -17.72
CA PHE A 91 11.58 8.08 -16.67
C PHE A 91 11.47 7.37 -15.32
N TRP A 92 11.66 8.15 -14.27
CA TRP A 92 11.30 7.76 -12.93
C TRP A 92 10.35 8.79 -12.32
N MET A 93 9.48 8.32 -11.43
CA MET A 93 8.62 9.17 -10.62
C MET A 93 8.60 8.68 -9.19
N GLN A 94 8.63 9.62 -8.25
CA GLN A 94 8.50 9.36 -6.82
C GLN A 94 7.43 10.25 -6.21
N TRP A 95 6.73 9.72 -5.23
CA TRP A 95 5.90 10.50 -4.32
C TRP A 95 6.12 10.04 -2.88
N SER A 96 5.60 10.80 -1.93
CA SER A 96 5.64 10.43 -0.51
C SER A 96 4.38 10.86 0.23
N CYS A 97 4.16 10.29 1.41
CA CYS A 97 2.96 10.53 2.22
C CYS A 97 2.86 11.97 2.76
N ASP A 98 3.94 12.75 2.69
CA ASP A 98 3.98 14.17 3.04
C ASP A 98 3.66 15.10 1.85
N GLY A 99 3.31 14.55 0.68
CA GLY A 99 2.77 15.29 -0.46
C GLY A 99 3.75 15.66 -1.55
N LEU A 100 5.03 15.29 -1.43
CA LEU A 100 6.01 15.47 -2.51
C LEU A 100 5.65 14.56 -3.69
N ILE A 101 5.76 15.10 -4.91
CA ILE A 101 5.68 14.40 -6.20
C ILE A 101 6.81 14.95 -7.06
N VAL A 102 7.68 14.07 -7.57
CA VAL A 102 8.83 14.42 -8.40
C VAL A 102 8.96 13.47 -9.57
N ILE A 103 9.36 13.99 -10.73
CA ILE A 103 9.55 13.23 -11.96
C ILE A 103 10.90 13.61 -12.57
N GLY A 104 11.67 12.61 -13.01
CA GLY A 104 12.97 12.78 -13.63
C GLY A 104 13.20 11.82 -14.80
N HIS A 105 14.28 12.07 -15.55
CA HIS A 105 14.79 11.16 -16.58
C HIS A 105 15.66 10.07 -15.92
N GLU A 106 15.70 8.86 -16.47
CA GLU A 106 16.44 7.71 -15.88
C GLU A 106 17.90 8.04 -15.54
N ASP A 107 18.58 8.79 -16.42
CA ASP A 107 19.99 9.15 -16.26
C ASP A 107 20.25 10.34 -15.33
N ASP A 108 19.21 11.05 -14.90
CA ASP A 108 19.32 12.29 -14.11
C ASP A 108 18.93 12.07 -12.64
N GLU A 109 19.83 12.42 -11.73
CA GLU A 109 19.54 12.44 -10.28
C GLU A 109 18.57 13.57 -9.88
N SER A 110 18.47 14.63 -10.69
CA SER A 110 17.62 15.79 -10.40
C SER A 110 16.28 15.70 -11.15
N PRO A 111 15.13 15.88 -10.48
CA PRO A 111 13.84 15.88 -11.16
C PRO A 111 13.68 17.12 -12.05
N PHE A 112 13.07 16.96 -13.22
CA PHE A 112 12.69 18.08 -14.09
C PHE A 112 11.34 18.70 -13.68
N LEU A 113 10.51 17.97 -12.92
CA LEU A 113 9.20 18.44 -12.45
C LEU A 113 9.00 18.04 -10.99
N SER A 114 8.56 18.98 -10.15
CA SER A 114 8.39 18.78 -8.71
C SER A 114 7.21 19.57 -8.18
N TYR A 115 6.46 18.97 -7.27
CA TYR A 115 5.34 19.58 -6.56
C TYR A 115 5.25 19.03 -5.14
N CYS A 116 4.81 19.85 -4.19
CA CYS A 116 4.56 19.42 -2.80
C CYS A 116 3.17 19.90 -2.38
N ASP A 117 2.21 18.97 -2.27
CA ASP A 117 0.86 19.26 -1.81
C ASP A 117 0.85 19.51 -0.30
N LYS A 118 0.12 20.55 0.13
CA LYS A 118 -0.09 20.87 1.55
C LYS A 118 -1.18 20.02 2.18
N GLU A 119 -2.07 19.47 1.37
CA GLU A 119 -3.18 18.60 1.79
C GLU A 119 -3.18 17.32 0.94
N PRO A 120 -2.15 16.47 1.07
CA PRO A 120 -2.00 15.29 0.23
C PRO A 120 -3.07 14.25 0.56
N PHE A 121 -3.49 13.52 -0.48
CA PHE A 121 -4.37 12.37 -0.36
C PHE A 121 -3.63 11.07 -0.62
N SER A 122 -4.30 9.97 -0.31
CA SER A 122 -3.75 8.63 -0.50
C SER A 122 -3.78 8.22 -1.96
N ILE A 123 -2.64 7.88 -2.55
CA ILE A 123 -2.58 7.38 -3.93
C ILE A 123 -2.68 5.87 -3.90
N ASN A 124 -3.74 5.30 -4.46
CA ASN A 124 -4.00 3.86 -4.50
C ASN A 124 -3.87 3.27 -5.91
N TYR A 125 -4.11 4.09 -6.92
CA TYR A 125 -4.06 3.69 -8.32
C TYR A 125 -3.16 4.61 -9.10
N ILE A 126 -2.45 4.01 -10.06
CA ILE A 126 -1.83 4.72 -11.16
C ILE A 126 -2.63 4.42 -12.43
N GLY A 127 -2.81 5.42 -13.28
CA GLY A 127 -3.32 5.25 -14.63
C GLY A 127 -2.33 5.81 -15.62
N VAL A 128 -2.23 5.17 -16.78
CA VAL A 128 -1.48 5.71 -17.93
C VAL A 128 -2.43 5.94 -19.11
N SER A 129 -2.17 7.00 -19.87
CA SER A 129 -2.85 7.30 -21.14
C SER A 129 -1.95 8.13 -22.05
N THR A 130 -2.32 8.19 -23.32
CA THR A 130 -1.76 9.12 -24.31
C THR A 130 -2.91 9.83 -24.99
N ALA A 131 -2.76 11.12 -25.28
CA ALA A 131 -3.86 11.91 -25.82
C ALA A 131 -3.39 12.90 -26.89
N TRP A 132 -4.36 13.64 -27.45
CA TRP A 132 -4.15 14.73 -28.39
C TRP A 132 -3.47 14.34 -29.70
N GLY A 133 -3.74 13.13 -30.17
CA GLY A 133 -3.19 12.59 -31.42
C GLY A 133 -1.99 11.65 -31.21
N ALA A 134 -1.54 11.46 -29.96
CA ALA A 134 -0.48 10.51 -29.63
C ALA A 134 -1.05 9.14 -29.25
N THR A 135 -0.31 8.08 -29.60
CA THR A 135 -0.46 6.72 -29.07
C THR A 135 0.80 6.35 -28.30
N GLY A 136 0.68 5.46 -27.31
CA GLY A 136 1.80 5.10 -26.44
C GLY A 136 1.99 3.61 -26.29
N GLU A 137 3.25 3.17 -26.35
CA GLU A 137 3.68 1.85 -25.88
C GLU A 137 4.39 2.04 -24.53
N TRP A 138 3.84 1.48 -23.45
CA TRP A 138 4.32 1.67 -22.09
C TRP A 138 4.89 0.38 -21.52
N THR A 139 5.99 0.51 -20.78
CA THR A 139 6.46 -0.52 -19.86
C THR A 139 6.65 0.09 -18.48
N LEU A 140 6.00 -0.48 -17.47
CA LEU A 140 6.21 -0.12 -16.07
C LEU A 140 6.97 -1.23 -15.36
N ASP A 141 7.95 -0.86 -14.55
CA ASP A 141 8.69 -1.81 -13.72
C ASP A 141 7.73 -2.40 -12.68
N GLY A 142 7.41 -3.68 -12.86
CA GLY A 142 6.44 -4.38 -12.05
C GLY A 142 7.10 -4.95 -10.79
N SER A 143 6.56 -4.60 -9.65
CA SER A 143 6.51 -5.53 -8.54
C SER A 143 5.05 -5.70 -8.17
N TYR A 144 4.58 -6.94 -8.26
CA TYR A 144 3.20 -7.29 -7.97
C TYR A 144 2.84 -6.86 -6.53
N VAL A 145 1.97 -5.86 -6.45
CA VAL A 145 0.92 -5.63 -5.43
C VAL A 145 1.33 -5.74 -3.94
N THR A 146 1.68 -4.63 -3.30
CA THR A 146 1.50 -4.38 -1.84
C THR A 146 0.96 -2.96 -1.45
N ALA A 147 -0.36 -2.73 -1.55
CA ALA A 147 -1.02 -1.42 -1.71
C ALA A 147 -0.83 -0.30 -0.62
N PRO A 148 -0.69 1.01 -0.97
CA PRO A 148 -0.93 2.21 -0.16
C PRO A 148 -2.34 2.30 0.43
N ALA A 149 -3.32 1.58 -0.13
CA ALA A 149 -4.59 1.33 0.56
C ALA A 149 -4.36 0.72 1.96
N VAL A 150 -3.31 -0.09 2.12
CA VAL A 150 -2.88 -0.60 3.42
C VAL A 150 -2.33 0.52 4.29
N ARG A 151 -1.49 1.44 3.78
CA ARG A 151 -0.96 2.57 4.58
C ARG A 151 -2.07 3.52 5.04
N SER A 152 -3.04 3.84 4.17
CA SER A 152 -4.22 4.61 4.52
C SER A 152 -5.07 3.89 5.55
N GLN A 153 -5.32 2.58 5.39
CA GLN A 153 -6.01 1.77 6.38
C GLN A 153 -5.24 1.66 7.71
N LEU A 154 -3.90 1.59 7.69
CA LEU A 154 -3.05 1.63 8.88
C LEU A 154 -3.19 2.97 9.62
N LEU A 155 -3.32 4.07 8.88
CA LEU A 155 -3.49 5.41 9.42
C LEU A 155 -4.92 5.65 9.93
N GLU A 156 -5.93 5.31 9.15
CA GLU A 156 -7.36 5.37 9.52
C GLU A 156 -7.66 4.54 10.77
N THR A 157 -6.93 3.44 10.96
CA THR A 157 -7.10 2.55 12.11
C THR A 157 -6.14 2.87 13.25
N SER A 158 -5.21 3.81 13.07
CA SER A 158 -4.23 4.20 14.10
C SER A 158 -4.89 4.66 15.41
N SER A 159 -6.03 5.36 15.33
CA SER A 159 -6.83 5.80 16.48
C SER A 159 -7.42 4.64 17.31
N HIS A 160 -7.45 3.44 16.76
CA HIS A 160 -7.93 2.23 17.42
C HIS A 160 -6.79 1.46 18.11
N TRP A 161 -5.54 1.87 17.91
CA TRP A 161 -4.38 1.26 18.57
C TRP A 161 -3.98 2.09 19.78
N VAL A 162 -4.31 1.59 20.97
CA VAL A 162 -4.11 2.27 22.24
C VAL A 162 -2.87 1.72 22.92
N ASP A 163 -1.94 2.59 23.34
CA ASP A 163 -0.75 2.17 24.09
C ASP A 163 -1.16 1.45 25.39
N TYR A 164 -0.48 0.35 25.68
CA TYR A 164 -0.68 -0.37 26.94
C TYR A 164 0.02 0.36 28.09
N ASP A 165 -0.74 0.61 29.15
CA ASP A 165 -0.24 1.19 30.40
C ASP A 165 -0.38 0.14 31.53
N PRO A 166 0.73 -0.30 32.15
CA PRO A 166 0.69 -1.31 33.20
C PRO A 166 -0.04 -0.85 34.47
N GLU A 167 -0.14 0.46 34.74
CA GLU A 167 -0.86 1.00 35.89
C GLU A 167 -2.38 0.98 35.67
N LEU A 168 -2.82 1.20 34.43
CA LEU A 168 -4.24 1.21 34.04
C LEU A 168 -4.75 -0.17 33.63
N GLY A 169 -3.87 -1.07 33.19
CA GLY A 169 -4.21 -2.42 32.74
C GLY A 169 -4.88 -2.43 31.36
N LEU A 170 -5.80 -3.37 31.14
CA LEU A 170 -6.49 -3.52 29.85
C LEU A 170 -7.45 -2.33 29.61
N PRO A 171 -7.30 -1.59 28.49
CA PRO A 171 -8.19 -0.48 28.15
C PRO A 171 -9.61 -0.97 27.83
N ARG A 172 -10.60 -0.08 28.02
CA ARG A 172 -11.99 -0.37 27.66
C ARG A 172 -12.11 -0.58 26.15
N GLY A 173 -12.85 -1.61 25.76
CA GLY A 173 -13.09 -1.93 24.35
C GLY A 173 -11.94 -2.66 23.67
N ALA A 174 -10.95 -3.20 24.42
CA ALA A 174 -9.92 -4.05 23.87
C ALA A 174 -10.53 -5.25 23.11
N VAL A 175 -10.11 -5.41 21.87
CA VAL A 175 -10.64 -6.44 20.97
C VAL A 175 -10.09 -7.81 21.38
N THR A 176 -11.01 -8.73 21.65
CA THR A 176 -10.69 -10.11 22.04
C THR A 176 -10.36 -10.92 20.79
N GLY A 177 -9.16 -11.51 20.74
CA GLY A 177 -8.72 -12.39 19.65
C GLY A 177 -9.31 -13.80 19.76
N HIS A 178 -9.55 -14.26 20.99
CA HIS A 178 -10.21 -15.54 21.30
C HIS A 178 -10.70 -15.55 22.76
N GLU A 179 -11.68 -16.39 23.10
CA GLU A 179 -12.40 -16.41 24.39
C GLU A 179 -11.52 -16.72 25.61
N ASP A 180 -10.27 -17.15 25.41
CA ASP A 180 -9.30 -17.55 26.44
C ASP A 180 -8.47 -16.38 27.01
N GLY A 181 -8.97 -15.14 26.89
CA GLY A 181 -8.27 -13.94 27.35
C GLY A 181 -7.09 -13.53 26.45
N LEU A 182 -7.12 -13.97 25.19
CA LEU A 182 -6.19 -13.54 24.16
C LEU A 182 -6.68 -12.22 23.54
N TYR A 183 -5.82 -11.21 23.51
CA TYR A 183 -6.10 -9.92 22.88
C TYR A 183 -5.18 -9.68 21.68
N ILE A 184 -5.58 -8.73 20.84
CA ILE A 184 -4.85 -8.35 19.63
C ILE A 184 -3.98 -7.15 19.96
N GLY A 185 -2.67 -7.29 19.77
CA GLY A 185 -1.72 -6.21 19.94
C GLY A 185 -0.77 -6.06 18.76
N ARG A 186 0.04 -5.00 18.82
CA ARG A 186 1.18 -4.80 17.92
C ARG A 186 2.33 -4.14 18.67
N SER A 187 3.56 -4.38 18.24
CA SER A 187 4.74 -3.76 18.83
C SER A 187 5.80 -3.44 17.78
N ARG A 188 6.64 -2.44 18.07
CA ARG A 188 7.79 -2.09 17.24
C ARG A 188 8.94 -3.06 17.49
N HIS A 189 9.54 -3.56 16.42
CA HIS A 189 10.73 -4.39 16.47
C HIS A 189 11.57 -4.20 15.20
N ARG A 190 12.83 -3.75 15.34
CA ARG A 190 13.80 -3.61 14.24
C ARG A 190 13.21 -2.97 12.97
N HIS A 191 12.62 -1.78 13.13
CA HIS A 191 11.97 -1.01 12.05
C HIS A 191 10.66 -1.60 11.48
N SER A 192 10.21 -2.77 11.95
CA SER A 192 8.86 -3.27 11.71
C SER A 192 7.90 -2.83 12.82
N VAL A 193 6.62 -2.65 12.46
CA VAL A 193 5.49 -2.73 13.39
C VAL A 193 4.84 -4.09 13.17
N THR A 194 4.89 -4.98 14.15
CA THR A 194 4.46 -6.37 13.99
C THR A 194 3.24 -6.67 14.87
N PRO A 195 2.13 -7.20 14.32
CA PRO A 195 1.00 -7.66 15.11
C PRO A 195 1.33 -8.97 15.85
N GLY A 196 0.68 -9.16 17.01
CA GLY A 196 0.90 -10.31 17.87
C GLY A 196 -0.16 -10.49 18.93
N GLY A 197 -0.04 -11.58 19.69
CA GLY A 197 -0.99 -11.94 20.74
C GLY A 197 -0.62 -11.34 22.08
N VAL A 198 -1.59 -10.75 22.77
CA VAL A 198 -1.41 -10.21 24.12
C VAL A 198 -2.10 -11.11 25.13
N ARG A 199 -1.36 -11.49 26.19
CA ARG A 199 -1.89 -12.15 27.38
C ARG A 199 -1.28 -11.50 28.61
N GLY A 200 -2.12 -10.99 29.52
CA GLY A 200 -1.64 -10.22 30.66
C GLY A 200 -0.95 -8.92 30.24
N SER A 201 0.28 -8.69 30.71
CA SER A 201 1.09 -7.50 30.47
C SER A 201 2.15 -7.68 29.38
N SER A 202 1.91 -8.60 28.46
CA SER A 202 2.92 -9.03 27.49
C SER A 202 2.34 -9.31 26.10
N CYS A 203 3.00 -8.77 25.09
CA CYS A 203 2.70 -8.98 23.68
C CYS A 203 3.76 -9.89 23.04
N SER A 204 3.32 -11.02 22.48
CA SER A 204 4.17 -11.96 21.74
C SER A 204 4.11 -11.68 20.24
N ILE A 205 5.25 -11.28 19.65
CA ILE A 205 5.37 -11.00 18.21
C ILE A 205 6.38 -11.96 17.54
N SER A 206 6.23 -12.22 16.25
CA SER A 206 7.16 -13.06 15.49
C SER A 206 8.01 -12.21 14.53
N TRP A 207 9.34 -12.35 14.58
CA TRP A 207 10.25 -11.64 13.67
C TRP A 207 11.58 -12.37 13.50
N GLY A 208 12.04 -12.50 12.26
CA GLY A 208 13.39 -12.97 11.92
C GLY A 208 13.70 -14.41 12.37
N GLY A 209 12.72 -15.31 12.33
CA GLY A 209 12.85 -16.69 12.78
C GLY A 209 12.62 -16.91 14.29
N LEU A 210 12.41 -15.84 15.07
CA LEU A 210 12.23 -15.91 16.52
C LEU A 210 10.90 -15.31 16.98
N GLY A 211 10.41 -15.81 18.12
CA GLY A 211 9.34 -15.20 18.88
C GLY A 211 9.91 -14.23 19.92
N HIS A 212 9.34 -13.03 20.02
CA HIS A 212 9.79 -11.97 20.92
C HIS A 212 8.68 -11.54 21.86
N GLU A 213 9.03 -11.41 23.12
CA GLU A 213 8.15 -10.89 24.16
C GLU A 213 8.35 -9.38 24.32
N LYS A 214 7.26 -8.61 24.33
CA LYS A 214 7.28 -7.14 24.32
C LYS A 214 6.37 -6.61 25.42
N HIS A 215 6.91 -5.70 26.23
CA HIS A 215 6.15 -4.97 27.28
C HIS A 215 5.72 -3.56 26.83
N GLU A 216 6.32 -3.05 25.75
CA GLU A 216 5.88 -1.84 25.06
C GLU A 216 5.09 -2.25 23.82
N PHE A 217 3.77 -2.10 23.86
CA PHE A 217 2.88 -2.50 22.78
C PHE A 217 1.60 -1.69 22.78
N GLN A 218 0.86 -1.78 21.68
CA GLN A 218 -0.46 -1.22 21.51
C GLN A 218 -1.49 -2.34 21.46
N LEU A 219 -2.69 -2.07 21.96
CA LEU A 219 -3.87 -2.93 21.88
C LEU A 219 -4.86 -2.38 20.85
N LEU A 220 -5.46 -3.27 20.07
CA LEU A 220 -6.57 -2.90 19.21
C LEU A 220 -7.84 -2.72 20.05
N CYS A 221 -8.53 -1.59 19.90
CA CYS A 221 -9.70 -1.20 20.69
C CYS A 221 -10.85 -0.70 19.79
N GLY A 222 -12.10 -0.96 20.20
CA GLY A 222 -13.28 -0.26 19.68
C GLY A 222 -13.73 -0.63 18.26
N LYS A 223 -13.34 -1.80 17.74
CA LYS A 223 -13.80 -2.31 16.43
C LYS A 223 -14.69 -3.54 16.59
N ASP A 224 -15.77 -3.59 15.81
CA ASP A 224 -16.51 -4.83 15.57
C ASP A 224 -15.79 -5.64 14.48
N VAL A 225 -15.44 -6.87 14.80
CA VAL A 225 -14.49 -7.68 14.02
C VAL A 225 -14.95 -9.12 13.85
N GLY A 226 -14.62 -9.69 12.69
CA GLY A 226 -14.86 -11.08 12.35
C GLY A 226 -13.58 -11.81 11.97
N TRP A 227 -13.70 -13.12 11.78
CA TRP A 227 -12.61 -14.00 11.36
C TRP A 227 -13.01 -14.78 10.12
N LEU A 228 -12.20 -14.68 9.06
CA LEU A 228 -12.41 -15.42 7.81
C LEU A 228 -11.26 -16.39 7.56
N LYS A 229 -11.57 -17.66 7.27
CA LYS A 229 -10.58 -18.67 6.91
C LYS A 229 -9.95 -18.31 5.55
N CYS A 230 -8.63 -18.29 5.50
CA CYS A 230 -7.83 -18.03 4.30
C CYS A 230 -6.57 -18.91 4.31
N SER A 231 -5.83 -18.88 3.21
CA SER A 231 -4.57 -19.59 3.11
C SER A 231 -3.63 -18.95 2.10
N ARG A 232 -2.34 -19.32 2.15
CA ARG A 232 -1.34 -19.06 1.10
C ARG A 232 -1.20 -17.58 0.71
N GLY A 233 -1.22 -16.69 1.70
CA GLY A 233 -1.09 -15.25 1.49
C GLY A 233 -2.38 -14.53 1.14
N ALA A 234 -3.50 -15.24 0.99
CA ALA A 234 -4.80 -14.62 0.74
C ALA A 234 -5.23 -13.75 1.93
N VAL A 235 -5.72 -12.55 1.59
CA VAL A 235 -6.22 -11.53 2.52
C VAL A 235 -7.51 -10.94 1.91
N PRO A 236 -8.66 -11.01 2.60
CA PRO A 236 -9.93 -10.51 2.09
C PRO A 236 -10.04 -8.97 2.13
N LEU A 237 -10.98 -8.40 1.37
CA LEU A 237 -11.14 -6.95 1.15
C LEU A 237 -11.29 -6.12 2.45
N LEU A 238 -11.90 -6.70 3.49
CA LEU A 238 -12.14 -6.05 4.78
C LEU A 238 -11.10 -6.40 5.84
N ALA A 239 -9.99 -7.04 5.45
CA ALA A 239 -8.92 -7.35 6.38
C ALA A 239 -8.27 -6.07 6.90
N LEU A 240 -8.04 -6.04 8.21
CA LEU A 240 -7.42 -4.90 8.87
C LEU A 240 -5.89 -5.00 8.79
N PRO A 241 -5.18 -4.06 8.13
CA PRO A 241 -3.75 -3.93 8.30
C PRO A 241 -3.40 -3.55 9.73
N ALA A 242 -2.33 -4.14 10.25
CA ALA A 242 -1.91 -3.91 11.63
C ALA A 242 -0.43 -3.61 11.81
N GLY A 243 0.34 -3.69 10.73
CA GLY A 243 1.76 -3.49 10.77
C GLY A 243 2.40 -3.34 9.40
N GLU A 244 3.71 -3.17 9.42
CA GLU A 244 4.56 -3.00 8.26
C GLU A 244 5.90 -3.69 8.52
N THR A 245 6.46 -4.39 7.53
CA THR A 245 7.82 -4.95 7.57
C THR A 245 8.86 -3.84 7.43
N GLU A 246 10.12 -4.16 7.73
CA GLU A 246 11.27 -3.29 7.48
C GLU A 246 11.38 -2.83 6.01
N ASP A 247 10.96 -3.67 5.06
CA ASP A 247 10.98 -3.35 3.62
C ASP A 247 9.69 -2.70 3.10
N GLY A 248 8.81 -2.26 4.01
CA GLY A 248 7.59 -1.54 3.65
C GLY A 248 6.39 -2.38 3.21
N ASN A 249 6.42 -3.70 3.43
CA ASN A 249 5.29 -4.59 3.13
C ASN A 249 4.26 -4.59 4.26
N ALA A 250 2.99 -4.57 3.89
CA ALA A 250 1.85 -4.70 4.79
C ALA A 250 1.88 -6.00 5.62
N LEU A 251 1.56 -5.89 6.91
CA LEU A 251 1.26 -7.03 7.78
C LEU A 251 -0.19 -6.99 8.25
N PHE A 252 -0.85 -8.12 8.16
CA PHE A 252 -2.24 -8.30 8.60
C PHE A 252 -2.31 -9.21 9.83
N ILE A 253 -3.46 -9.21 10.50
CA ILE A 253 -3.66 -9.99 11.73
C ILE A 253 -4.18 -11.38 11.35
N GLY A 254 -3.39 -12.39 11.68
CA GLY A 254 -3.79 -13.79 11.54
C GLY A 254 -4.07 -14.45 12.89
N ARG A 255 -5.02 -15.38 12.92
CA ARG A 255 -5.25 -16.29 14.05
C ARG A 255 -5.01 -17.73 13.64
N ILE A 256 -4.29 -18.45 14.49
CA ILE A 256 -3.97 -19.88 14.36
C ILE A 256 -4.48 -20.62 15.58
N MET A 257 -5.15 -21.75 15.35
CA MET A 257 -5.41 -22.74 16.40
C MET A 257 -4.29 -23.77 16.40
N HIS A 258 -3.44 -23.78 17.43
CA HIS A 258 -2.38 -24.76 17.61
C HIS A 258 -2.63 -25.55 18.89
N ASN A 259 -2.80 -26.86 18.78
CA ASN A 259 -3.11 -27.76 19.90
C ASN A 259 -4.30 -27.30 20.77
N GLY A 260 -5.33 -26.72 20.14
CA GLY A 260 -6.54 -26.23 20.83
C GLY A 260 -6.39 -24.85 21.48
N VAL A 261 -5.23 -24.20 21.34
CA VAL A 261 -4.99 -22.83 21.84
C VAL A 261 -4.92 -21.86 20.67
N ALA A 262 -5.56 -20.70 20.81
CA ALA A 262 -5.51 -19.64 19.82
C ALA A 262 -4.23 -18.81 19.96
N HIS A 263 -3.66 -18.42 18.83
CA HIS A 263 -2.50 -17.53 18.74
C HIS A 263 -2.75 -16.47 17.69
N ILE A 264 -2.42 -15.22 18.02
CA ILE A 264 -2.40 -14.11 17.07
C ILE A 264 -1.00 -13.96 16.51
N GLY A 265 -0.91 -13.72 15.22
CA GLY A 265 0.33 -13.56 14.49
C GLY A 265 0.24 -12.56 13.35
N LYS A 266 1.31 -12.49 12.56
CA LYS A 266 1.40 -11.65 11.37
C LYS A 266 1.16 -12.48 10.12
N ILE A 267 0.21 -12.08 9.30
CA ILE A 267 0.11 -12.56 7.92
C ILE A 267 1.04 -11.68 7.09
N GLN A 268 1.93 -12.32 6.36
CA GLN A 268 2.86 -11.66 5.45
C GLN A 268 2.56 -12.17 4.03
N PRO A 269 1.70 -11.47 3.26
CA PRO A 269 1.16 -11.98 2.00
C PRO A 269 2.23 -12.39 0.98
N ASN A 270 3.32 -11.61 0.89
CA ASN A 270 4.46 -11.90 0.00
C ASN A 270 5.24 -13.17 0.40
N HIS A 271 5.12 -13.64 1.65
CA HIS A 271 5.66 -14.92 2.10
C HIS A 271 4.61 -16.06 2.08
N GLN A 272 3.36 -15.73 1.76
CA GLN A 272 2.24 -16.66 1.66
C GLN A 272 1.91 -17.42 2.95
N VAL A 273 2.24 -16.87 4.12
CA VAL A 273 2.05 -17.53 5.42
C VAL A 273 1.60 -16.55 6.51
N CYS A 274 0.99 -17.10 7.56
CA CYS A 274 0.85 -16.46 8.86
C CYS A 274 1.96 -16.98 9.79
N TYR A 275 2.72 -16.07 10.38
CA TYR A 275 3.73 -16.37 11.38
C TYR A 275 3.18 -16.12 12.79
N VAL A 276 3.38 -17.06 13.70
CA VAL A 276 3.05 -16.92 15.13
C VAL A 276 4.28 -17.20 15.98
N ALA A 277 4.39 -16.49 17.11
CA ALA A 277 5.41 -16.76 18.11
C ALA A 277 4.97 -17.96 18.99
N LEU A 278 5.71 -19.06 18.92
CA LEU A 278 5.47 -20.26 19.72
C LEU A 278 6.78 -20.73 20.37
N HIS A 279 6.79 -20.83 21.70
CA HIS A 279 7.95 -21.28 22.46
C HIS A 279 9.26 -20.54 22.11
N GLY A 280 9.16 -19.23 21.87
CA GLY A 280 10.31 -18.38 21.48
C GLY A 280 10.75 -18.51 20.03
N GLN A 281 10.05 -19.27 19.19
CA GLN A 281 10.33 -19.43 17.76
C GLN A 281 9.24 -18.77 16.91
N GLU A 282 9.60 -18.31 15.72
CA GLU A 282 8.64 -17.91 14.69
C GLU A 282 8.23 -19.15 13.88
N VAL A 283 6.94 -19.50 13.91
CA VAL A 283 6.40 -20.68 13.23
C VAL A 283 5.45 -20.24 12.13
N ALA A 284 5.65 -20.75 10.92
CA ALA A 284 4.86 -20.42 9.74
C ALA A 284 3.69 -21.39 9.54
N TYR A 285 2.52 -20.86 9.24
CA TYR A 285 1.31 -21.60 8.89
C TYR A 285 0.76 -21.13 7.55
N ALA A 286 0.49 -22.06 6.64
CA ALA A 286 -0.09 -21.76 5.34
C ALA A 286 -1.62 -21.57 5.38
N GLU A 287 -2.29 -22.09 6.41
CA GLU A 287 -3.73 -21.98 6.66
C GLU A 287 -3.97 -21.22 7.95
N TYR A 288 -4.87 -20.25 7.92
CA TYR A 288 -5.09 -19.32 9.03
C TYR A 288 -6.46 -18.64 8.92
N GLU A 289 -6.88 -17.96 9.98
CA GLU A 289 -8.00 -17.03 9.95
C GLU A 289 -7.49 -15.59 9.88
N VAL A 290 -8.13 -14.73 9.10
CA VAL A 290 -7.78 -13.31 8.95
C VAL A 290 -8.81 -12.47 9.70
N LEU A 291 -8.33 -11.48 10.46
CA LEU A 291 -9.20 -10.50 11.10
C LEU A 291 -9.79 -9.56 10.05
N VAL A 292 -11.12 -9.41 10.05
CA VAL A 292 -11.86 -8.48 9.17
C VAL A 292 -12.77 -7.55 9.96
N LEU A 293 -13.09 -6.37 9.42
CA LEU A 293 -14.08 -5.45 9.98
C LEU A 293 -15.51 -5.88 9.57
N HIS A 294 -16.50 -5.69 10.45
CA HIS A 294 -17.89 -6.12 10.20
C HIS A 294 -18.81 -5.11 9.48
N ASP A 295 -18.39 -3.85 9.22
CA ASP A 295 -19.26 -2.85 8.59
C ASP A 295 -19.36 -2.97 7.05
N PHE A 296 -20.61 -3.01 6.57
CA PHE A 296 -21.19 -3.13 5.22
C PHE A 296 -21.57 -4.54 4.69
N PRO A 297 -22.78 -4.68 4.09
CA PRO A 297 -23.44 -5.95 3.88
C PRO A 297 -22.80 -6.72 2.73
N ALA A 298 -22.57 -8.01 2.98
CA ALA A 298 -22.34 -9.09 2.02
C ALA A 298 -22.09 -8.65 0.58
N ILE A 299 -20.82 -8.53 0.18
CA ILE A 299 -20.43 -8.66 -1.22
C ILE A 299 -19.26 -9.62 -1.33
N GLU A 300 -19.40 -10.46 -2.35
CA GLU A 300 -18.70 -11.69 -2.68
C GLU A 300 -17.17 -11.54 -2.77
N CYS A 301 -16.49 -12.65 -2.48
CA CYS A 301 -15.09 -12.84 -2.80
C CYS A 301 -14.82 -12.42 -4.25
N ILE A 302 -13.95 -11.43 -4.48
CA ILE A 302 -13.41 -11.19 -5.83
C ILE A 302 -12.22 -12.13 -6.01
N GLY A 303 -12.46 -13.24 -6.70
CA GLY A 303 -11.41 -14.16 -7.15
C GLY A 303 -11.95 -15.54 -7.56
N ARG A 304 -12.25 -15.68 -8.85
CA ARG A 304 -12.70 -16.89 -9.61
C ARG A 304 -13.64 -17.87 -8.90
#